data_AF-A0A5J4Q2M0-F1
#
_entry.id   AF-A0A5J4Q2M0-F1
#
_cell.length_a   1.000
_cell.length_b   1.000
_cell.length_c   1.000
_cell.angle_alpha   90.00
_cell.angle_beta   90.00
_cell.angle_gamma   90.00
#
_symmetry.space_group_name_H-M   'P 1'
#
loop_
_entity.id
_entity.type
_entity.pdbx_description
1 polymer ?
#
loop_
_entity_poly.entity_id
_entity_poly.type
_entity_poly.pdbx_seq_one_letter_code
_entity_poly.pdbx_strand_id
1 'polypeptide(L)' 'MDNVKSQMRKGMLEYCILLLLHKEPFYVSDIIRKLKESQLIVVEGTLYPLLTRLKNDNFLSYEWVESP' A
#
# COMPACT_ATOMS: atom_id res chain seq x y z
N MET A 1 -14.03 21.08 2.31
CA MET A 1 -13.35 20.55 1.10
C MET A 1 -12.12 19.71 1.43
N ASP A 2 -11.46 19.93 2.56
CA ASP A 2 -10.20 19.24 2.90
C ASP A 2 -10.36 17.75 3.17
N ASN A 3 -11.49 17.33 3.74
CA ASN A 3 -11.79 15.91 3.93
C ASN A 3 -11.86 15.17 2.58
N VAL A 4 -12.53 15.73 1.58
CA VAL A 4 -12.64 15.13 0.23
C VAL A 4 -11.26 14.95 -0.40
N LYS A 5 -10.41 15.99 -0.34
CA LYS A 5 -9.03 15.90 -0.85
C LYS A 5 -8.21 14.84 -0.11
N SER A 6 -8.39 14.72 1.20
CA SER A 6 -7.72 13.68 2.01
C SER A 6 -8.17 12.27 1.62
N GLN A 7 -9.48 12.04 1.46
CA GLN A 7 -10.02 10.75 1.04
C GLN A 7 -9.56 10.37 -0.38
N MET A 8 -9.52 11.31 -1.32
CA MET A 8 -9.01 11.06 -2.68
C MET A 8 -7.55 10.62 -2.67
N ARG A 9 -6.69 11.25 -1.86
CA ARG A 9 -5.28 10.84 -1.73
C ARG A 9 -5.16 9.44 -1.13
N LYS A 10 -5.98 9.11 -0.13
CA LYS A 10 -6.01 7.76 0.46
C LYS A 10 -6.42 6.72 -0.58
N GLY A 11 -7.53 6.94 -1.27
CA GLY A 11 -8.02 6.01 -2.31
C GLY A 11 -7.01 5.82 -3.45
N MET A 12 -6.36 6.90 -3.90
CA MET A 12 -5.30 6.81 -4.91
C MET A 12 -4.12 5.95 -4.43
N LEU A 13 -3.69 6.13 -3.18
CA LEU A 13 -2.59 5.34 -2.62
C LEU A 13 -2.95 3.86 -2.49
N GLU A 14 -4.17 3.55 -2.04
CA GLU A 14 -4.66 2.16 -2.00
C GLU A 14 -4.67 1.52 -3.39
N TYR A 15 -5.17 2.26 -4.38
CA TYR A 15 -5.16 1.80 -5.77
C TYR A 15 -3.74 1.52 -6.27
N CYS A 16 -2.77 2.41 -6.00
CA CYS A 16 -1.37 2.18 -6.36
C CYS A 16 -0.79 0.92 -5.71
N ILE A 17 -1.12 0.66 -4.44
CA ILE A 17 -0.68 -0.56 -3.72
C ILE A 17 -1.27 -1.80 -4.37
N LEU A 18 -2.58 -1.81 -4.65
CA LEU A 18 -3.24 -2.92 -5.33
C LEU A 18 -2.68 -3.15 -6.74
N LEU A 19 -2.39 -2.08 -7.47
CA LEU A 19 -1.79 -2.16 -8.80
C LEU A 19 -0.38 -2.76 -8.79
N LEU A 20 0.42 -2.45 -7.76
CA LEU A 20 1.73 -3.08 -7.56
C LEU A 20 1.59 -4.57 -7.28
N LEU A 21 0.73 -4.92 -6.32
CA LEU A 21 0.52 -6.29 -5.85
C LEU A 21 -0.23 -7.18 -6.86
N HIS A 22 -0.90 -6.60 -7.85
CA HIS A 22 -1.57 -7.35 -8.92
C HIS A 22 -0.57 -8.15 -9.79
N LYS A 23 0.67 -7.70 -9.89
CA LYS A 23 1.70 -8.36 -10.72
C LYS A 23 2.38 -9.50 -9.99
N GLU A 24 2.81 -9.23 -8.75
CA GLU A 24 3.56 -10.17 -7.92
C GLU A 24 3.45 -9.76 -6.43
N PRO A 25 3.61 -10.71 -5.49
CA PRO A 25 3.66 -10.38 -4.07
C PRO A 25 4.93 -9.59 -3.75
N PHE A 26 4.82 -8.58 -2.88
CA PHE A 26 5.94 -7.77 -2.43
C PHE A 26 6.03 -7.76 -0.91
N TYR A 27 7.26 -7.74 -0.40
CA TYR A 27 7.50 -7.32 0.98
C TYR A 27 7.12 -5.86 1.16
N VAL A 28 6.76 -5.47 2.38
CA VAL A 28 6.36 -4.09 2.70
C VAL A 28 7.45 -3.08 2.34
N SER A 29 8.72 -3.45 2.55
CA SER A 29 9.89 -2.65 2.16
C SER A 29 9.95 -2.38 0.65
N ASP A 30 9.63 -3.38 -0.17
CA ASP A 30 9.59 -3.24 -1.63
C ASP A 30 8.45 -2.35 -2.09
N ILE A 31 7.28 -2.44 -1.45
CA ILE A 31 6.15 -1.53 -1.72
C ILE A 31 6.58 -0.08 -1.46
N ILE A 32 7.20 0.20 -0.32
CA ILE A 32 7.70 1.55 0.02
C ILE A 32 8.69 2.04 -1.04
N ARG A 33 9.64 1.19 -1.42
CA ARG A 33 10.64 1.51 -2.44
C ARG A 33 10.01 1.81 -3.79
N LYS A 34 9.06 0.98 -4.25
CA LYS A 34 8.35 1.14 -5.53
C LYS A 34 7.49 2.41 -5.58
N LEU A 35 6.81 2.72 -4.47
CA LEU A 35 6.06 3.97 -4.34
C LEU A 35 7.00 5.18 -4.39
N LYS A 36 8.15 5.12 -3.70
CA LYS A 36 9.17 6.18 -3.73
C LYS A 36 9.78 6.37 -5.13
N GLU A 37 10.07 5.28 -5.85
CA GLU A 37 10.49 5.30 -7.27
C GLU A 37 9.45 6.03 -8.16
N SER A 38 8.18 5.97 -7.78
CA SER A 38 7.05 6.63 -8.46
C SER A 38 6.72 8.03 -7.89
N GLN A 39 7.63 8.63 -7.11
CA GLN A 39 7.44 9.93 -6.44
C GLN A 39 6.30 9.99 -5.41
N LEU A 40 5.82 8.83 -4.95
CA LEU A 40 4.84 8.70 -3.87
C LEU A 40 5.58 8.38 -2.57
N ILE A 41 5.91 9.41 -1.79
CA ILE A 41 6.61 9.25 -0.52
C ILE A 41 5.63 8.80 0.55
N VAL A 42 5.81 7.58 1.06
CA VAL A 42 4.99 6.97 2.11
C VAL A 42 5.91 6.42 3.19
N VAL A 43 5.53 6.64 4.45
CA VAL A 43 6.21 6.07 5.62
C VAL A 43 5.47 4.85 6.13
N GLU A 44 6.15 3.97 6.86
CA GLU A 44 5.57 2.77 7.46
C GLU A 44 4.30 3.05 8.26
N GLY A 45 4.28 4.13 9.06
CA GLY A 45 3.11 4.54 9.85
C GLY A 45 1.88 4.89 9.01
N THR A 46 2.03 5.12 7.70
CA THR A 46 0.91 5.28 6.75
C THR A 46 0.59 3.97 6.03
N LEU A 47 1.62 3.21 5.65
CA LEU A 47 1.45 1.99 4.85
C LEU A 47 0.83 0.84 5.66
N TYR A 48 1.31 0.55 6.86
CA TYR A 48 0.80 -0.59 7.65
C TYR A 48 -0.70 -0.49 7.97
N PRO A 49 -1.24 0.67 8.40
CA PRO A 49 -2.69 0.82 8.57
C PRO A 49 -3.48 0.60 7.28
N LEU A 50 -2.95 1.02 6.13
CA LEU A 50 -3.60 0.80 4.83
C LEU A 50 -3.61 -0.68 4.44
N LEU A 51 -2.48 -1.38 4.59
CA LEU A 51 -2.40 -2.82 4.34
C LEU A 51 -3.35 -3.60 5.26
N THR A 52 -3.42 -3.22 6.54
CA THR A 52 -4.36 -3.80 7.51
C THR A 52 -5.80 -3.60 7.05
N ARG A 53 -6.16 -2.40 6.61
CA ARG A 53 -7.53 -2.12 6.11
C ARG A 53 -7.85 -2.94 4.86
N LEU A 54 -6.97 -2.93 3.86
CA LEU A 54 -7.15 -3.71 2.63
C LEU A 54 -7.27 -5.21 2.92
N LYS A 55 -6.54 -5.73 3.92
CA LYS A 55 -6.69 -7.11 4.40
C LYS A 55 -8.07 -7.36 5.01
N ASN A 56 -8.51 -6.46 5.90
CA ASN A 56 -9.80 -6.59 6.57
C ASN A 56 -10.98 -6.46 5.59
N ASP A 57 -10.80 -5.68 4.52
CA ASP A 57 -11.75 -5.55 3.41
C ASP A 57 -11.64 -6.72 2.39
N ASN A 58 -10.79 -7.71 2.66
CA ASN A 58 -10.55 -8.91 1.85
C ASN A 58 -9.94 -8.66 0.45
N PHE A 59 -9.29 -7.52 0.24
CA PHE A 59 -8.53 -7.25 -0.99
C PHE A 59 -7.12 -7.83 -0.96
N LEU A 60 -6.55 -8.09 0.22
CA LEU A 60 -5.20 -8.61 0.40
C LEU A 60 -5.18 -9.79 1.39
N SER A 61 -4.25 -10.70 1.18
CA SER A 61 -3.77 -11.68 2.16
C SER A 61 -2.30 -11.43 2.46
N TYR A 62 -1.79 -12.02 3.53
CA TYR A 62 -0.35 -12.06 3.81
C TYR A 62 0.08 -13.51 3.94
N GLU A 63 1.31 -13.77 3.56
CA GLU A 63 1.97 -15.05 3.74
C GLU A 63 3.27 -14.81 4.51
N TRP A 64 3.59 -15.72 5.42
CA TRP A 64 4.90 -15.74 6.06
C TRP A 64 5.89 -16.38 5.10
N VAL A 65 6.80 -15.56 4.59
CA VAL A 65 7.90 -15.97 3.73
C VAL A 65 9.19 -15.46 4.35
N GLU A 66 10.17 -16.34 4.49
CA GLU A 66 11.49 -15.94 4.97
C GLU A 66 12.16 -15.05 3.92
N SER A 67 12.64 -13.89 4.34
CA SER A 67 13.35 -12.98 3.44
C SER A 67 14.65 -13.64 2.97
N PRO A 68 14.97 -13.61 1.66
CA PRO A 68 16.21 -14.19 1.12
C PRO A 68 17.48 -13.54 1.67
#